data_AF-A0A2G1XN83-F1
#
_entry.id   AF-A0A2G1XN83-F1
#
_cell.length_a   1.000
_cell.length_b   1.000
_cell.length_c   1.000
_cell.angle_alpha   90.00
_cell.angle_beta   90.00
_cell.angle_gamma   90.00
#
_symmetry.space_group_name_H-M   'P 1'
#
loop_
_entity.id
_entity.type
_entity.pdbx_description
1 polymer ?
#
loop_
_entity_poly.entity_id
_entity_poly.type
_entity_poly.pdbx_seq_one_letter_code
_entity_poly.pdbx_strand_id
1 'polypeptide(L)'
;MSDTTADQPRPTLPAHLQDPVTRTVVRVQNRIVQAAREHLTGQGFVELMPPIIGPVTDPGGRGSKQIDIDFYGHRYKLMTSAILYKQASLLAFDKIFCVAPNVRLEPLETANTSRHLVEFRQLDVEIAGASREDAMGVAQDIVVQAVTAVVEEMSDDLARLGRDPQAFAALLKNDAPFDRTTHEEAVAHLARLGHDQNPDAEIDWEGEALLSAQADRPFFITDYPKGSRGFYDREDADRPGVLRNYDLIAPEGYGELMSGSEREYDYARIIARMRETGENPAKYAWYLDMVRAGIPGSAGFGIGVERLTRYVAGLDAVWQATPFPKTPGVVSA
;
A
#
# COMPACT_ATOMS: atom_id res chain seq x y z
N MET A 1 -21.60 10.18 17.73
CA MET A 1 -21.35 9.19 18.80
C MET A 1 -19.91 9.38 19.22
N SER A 2 -19.65 9.56 20.51
CA SER A 2 -18.33 9.88 21.04
C SER A 2 -17.32 8.79 20.69
N ASP A 3 -16.27 9.16 19.96
CA ASP A 3 -15.15 8.30 19.60
C ASP A 3 -14.31 8.01 20.85
N THR A 4 -14.67 6.94 21.56
CA THR A 4 -14.05 6.51 22.83
C THR A 4 -12.89 5.53 22.62
N THR A 5 -12.38 5.38 21.39
CA THR A 5 -11.31 4.40 21.10
C THR A 5 -9.90 4.99 21.19
N ALA A 6 -9.75 6.31 21.22
CA ALA A 6 -8.45 6.99 21.12
C ALA A 6 -7.59 6.97 22.41
N ASP A 7 -8.11 6.52 23.55
CA ASP A 7 -7.46 6.75 24.86
C ASP A 7 -7.29 5.48 25.72
N GLN A 8 -7.39 4.28 25.14
CA GLN A 8 -7.01 3.08 25.87
C GLN A 8 -5.47 2.95 25.91
N PRO A 9 -4.85 2.87 27.10
CA PRO A 9 -3.41 2.70 27.21
C PRO A 9 -3.03 1.37 26.56
N ARG A 10 -2.03 1.41 25.67
CA ARG A 10 -1.57 0.20 25.00
C ARG A 10 -1.06 -0.83 26.00
N PRO A 11 -1.32 -2.13 25.76
CA PRO A 11 -0.79 -3.18 26.60
C PRO A 11 0.74 -3.15 26.60
N THR A 12 1.35 -3.65 27.69
CA THR A 12 2.79 -3.91 27.70
C THR A 12 3.13 -4.94 26.62
N LEU A 13 4.37 -4.93 26.11
CA LEU A 13 4.77 -5.89 25.08
C LEU A 13 4.55 -7.36 25.49
N PRO A 14 4.89 -7.81 26.73
CA PRO A 14 4.55 -9.16 27.17
C PRO A 14 3.05 -9.45 27.17
N ALA A 15 2.21 -8.49 27.61
CA ALA A 15 0.76 -8.66 27.61
C ALA A 15 0.22 -8.77 26.17
N HIS A 16 0.69 -7.92 25.26
CA HIS A 16 0.33 -7.95 23.84
C HIS A 16 0.66 -9.31 23.19
N LEU A 17 1.87 -9.83 23.40
CA LEU A 17 2.31 -11.11 22.81
C LEU A 17 1.62 -12.35 23.44
N GLN A 18 1.17 -12.23 24.68
CA GLN A 18 0.46 -13.30 25.38
C GLN A 18 -1.04 -13.30 25.11
N ASP A 19 -1.59 -12.19 24.63
CA ASP A 19 -3.00 -12.05 24.27
C ASP A 19 -3.41 -13.11 23.22
N PRO A 20 -4.40 -13.97 23.51
CA PRO A 20 -4.97 -14.89 22.54
C PRO A 20 -5.46 -14.22 21.25
N VAL A 21 -5.93 -12.98 21.31
CA VAL A 21 -6.36 -12.18 20.15
C VAL A 21 -5.16 -11.89 19.26
N THR A 22 -4.09 -11.31 19.79
CA THR A 22 -2.85 -11.04 19.04
C THR A 22 -2.29 -12.30 18.38
N ARG A 23 -2.26 -13.42 19.10
CA ARG A 23 -1.82 -14.70 18.53
C ARG A 23 -2.67 -15.15 17.35
N THR A 24 -3.98 -14.92 17.43
CA THR A 24 -4.93 -15.25 16.36
C THR A 24 -4.75 -14.33 15.16
N VAL A 25 -4.58 -13.03 15.39
CA VAL A 25 -4.29 -12.05 14.33
C VAL A 25 -3.00 -12.41 13.57
N VAL A 26 -1.93 -12.76 14.28
CA VAL A 26 -0.66 -13.15 13.64
C VAL A 26 -0.81 -14.42 12.79
N ARG A 27 -1.65 -15.40 13.21
CA ARG A 27 -1.97 -16.58 12.38
C ARG A 27 -2.71 -16.17 11.11
N VAL A 28 -3.73 -15.32 11.22
CA VAL A 28 -4.50 -14.81 10.08
C VAL A 28 -3.60 -14.06 9.10
N GLN A 29 -2.74 -13.16 9.59
CA GLN A 29 -1.76 -12.46 8.76
C GLN A 29 -0.84 -13.44 8.02
N ASN A 30 -0.32 -14.45 8.72
CA ASN A 30 0.51 -15.46 8.09
C ASN A 30 -0.23 -16.17 6.95
N ARG A 31 -1.51 -16.54 7.15
CA ARG A 31 -2.30 -17.18 6.08
C ARG A 31 -2.56 -16.24 4.91
N ILE A 32 -2.88 -14.96 5.16
CA ILE A 32 -3.03 -13.92 4.12
C ILE A 32 -1.78 -13.86 3.23
N VAL A 33 -0.60 -13.78 3.84
CA VAL A 33 0.67 -13.70 3.09
C VAL A 33 0.97 -15.01 2.35
N GLN A 34 0.65 -16.16 2.95
CA GLN A 34 0.79 -17.47 2.27
C GLN A 34 -0.11 -17.56 1.05
N ALA A 35 -1.39 -17.20 1.16
CA ALA A 35 -2.35 -17.23 0.06
C ALA A 35 -1.90 -16.33 -1.10
N ALA A 36 -1.42 -15.13 -0.78
CA ALA A 36 -0.89 -14.21 -1.78
C ALA A 36 0.35 -14.78 -2.50
N ARG A 37 1.27 -15.42 -1.75
CA ARG A 37 2.44 -16.12 -2.33
C ARG A 37 2.03 -17.28 -3.23
N GLU A 38 1.12 -18.14 -2.76
CA GLU A 38 0.60 -19.28 -3.51
C GLU A 38 -0.03 -18.83 -4.83
N HIS A 39 -0.86 -17.78 -4.77
CA HIS A 39 -1.49 -17.20 -5.95
C HIS A 39 -0.47 -16.64 -6.95
N LEU A 40 0.45 -15.78 -6.49
CA LEU A 40 1.44 -15.13 -7.35
C LEU A 40 2.42 -16.14 -7.96
N THR A 41 2.93 -17.08 -7.17
CA THR A 41 3.83 -18.14 -7.67
C THR A 41 3.11 -19.06 -8.65
N GLY A 42 1.84 -19.39 -8.40
CA GLY A 42 0.99 -20.13 -9.33
C GLY A 42 0.77 -19.41 -10.67
N GLN A 43 0.85 -18.08 -10.70
CA GLN A 43 0.80 -17.26 -11.92
C GLN A 43 2.17 -16.99 -12.56
N GLY A 44 3.23 -17.63 -12.06
CA GLY A 44 4.59 -17.54 -12.61
C GLY A 44 5.37 -16.31 -12.16
N PHE A 45 4.95 -15.61 -11.10
CA PHE A 45 5.76 -14.55 -10.52
C PHE A 45 6.95 -15.11 -9.74
N VAL A 46 8.07 -14.38 -9.76
CA VAL A 46 9.27 -14.70 -8.99
C VAL A 46 9.32 -13.86 -7.72
N GLU A 47 9.43 -14.52 -6.55
CA GLU A 47 9.65 -13.81 -5.28
C GLU A 47 11.09 -13.31 -5.19
N LEU A 48 11.26 -12.02 -4.94
CA LEU A 48 12.55 -11.40 -4.70
C LEU A 48 12.76 -11.13 -3.22
N MET A 49 14.03 -11.08 -2.81
CA MET A 49 14.45 -10.60 -1.50
C MET A 49 15.00 -9.17 -1.69
N PRO A 50 14.18 -8.12 -1.52
CA PRO A 50 14.59 -6.76 -1.84
C PRO A 50 15.57 -6.23 -0.79
N PRO A 51 16.42 -5.26 -1.16
CA PRO A 51 17.27 -4.59 -0.19
C PRO A 51 16.42 -3.77 0.79
N ILE A 52 16.88 -3.69 2.04
CA ILE A 52 16.25 -2.87 3.10
C ILE A 52 16.94 -1.51 3.28
N ILE A 53 18.14 -1.38 2.74
CA ILE A 53 18.92 -0.14 2.70
C ILE A 53 19.46 0.12 1.30
N GLY A 54 19.70 1.39 0.97
CA GLY A 54 20.23 1.77 -0.34
C GLY A 54 20.62 3.24 -0.41
N PRO A 55 21.26 3.69 -1.50
CA PRO A 55 21.71 5.09 -1.64
C PRO A 55 20.54 6.09 -1.70
N VAL A 56 19.39 5.65 -2.21
CA VAL A 56 18.12 6.38 -2.23
C VAL A 56 16.97 5.41 -1.97
N THR A 57 15.86 5.97 -1.52
CA THR A 57 14.56 5.29 -1.42
C THR A 57 13.54 6.10 -2.22
N ASP A 58 12.33 5.57 -2.34
CA ASP A 58 11.16 6.32 -2.82
C ASP A 58 11.13 7.76 -2.24
N PRO A 59 10.99 8.80 -3.07
CA PRO A 59 10.94 10.20 -2.62
C PRO A 59 9.87 10.45 -1.55
N GLY A 60 8.84 9.61 -1.50
CA GLY A 60 7.77 9.66 -0.51
C GLY A 60 6.71 10.71 -0.85
N GLY A 61 5.65 10.68 -0.04
CA GLY A 61 4.54 11.61 -0.08
C GLY A 61 4.05 11.93 1.34
N ARG A 62 3.06 12.84 1.43
CA ARG A 62 2.32 13.18 2.66
C ARG A 62 3.18 13.52 3.91
N GLY A 63 4.34 14.14 3.71
CA GLY A 63 5.17 14.63 4.83
C GLY A 63 5.92 13.56 5.63
N SER A 64 5.80 12.28 5.26
CA SER A 64 6.62 11.21 5.84
C SER A 64 8.11 11.44 5.57
N LYS A 65 8.96 11.22 6.58
CA LYS A 65 10.40 11.46 6.47
C LYS A 65 11.17 10.15 6.25
N GLN A 66 12.19 10.23 5.41
CA GLN A 66 13.16 9.17 5.17
C GLN A 66 14.20 9.13 6.31
N ILE A 67 14.74 7.95 6.59
CA ILE A 67 15.80 7.75 7.60
C ILE A 67 17.13 7.56 6.91
N ASP A 68 18.16 8.26 7.37
CA ASP A 68 19.53 8.08 6.90
C ASP A 68 20.34 7.13 7.78
N ILE A 69 21.24 6.39 7.16
CA ILE A 69 22.19 5.46 7.79
C ILE A 69 23.60 5.80 7.30
N ASP A 70 24.58 5.75 8.20
CA ASP A 70 25.99 5.70 7.81
C ASP A 70 26.34 4.28 7.37
N PHE A 71 26.64 4.12 6.09
CA PHE A 71 27.10 2.87 5.49
C PHE A 71 28.55 3.06 5.06
N TYR A 72 29.47 2.75 5.97
CA TYR A 72 30.92 2.88 5.76
C TYR A 72 31.35 4.30 5.34
N GLY A 73 30.79 5.34 5.97
CA GLY A 73 31.06 6.75 5.62
C GLY A 73 30.26 7.27 4.43
N HIS A 74 29.34 6.48 3.87
CA HIS A 74 28.39 6.90 2.85
C HIS A 74 26.98 7.02 3.41
N ARG A 75 26.23 8.05 2.99
CA ARG A 75 24.84 8.23 3.40
C ARG A 75 23.93 7.29 2.63
N TYR A 76 23.37 6.31 3.33
CA TYR A 76 22.33 5.40 2.83
C TYR A 76 21.00 5.74 3.47
N LYS A 77 19.93 5.10 2.99
CA LYS A 77 18.56 5.26 3.49
C LYS A 77 17.94 3.91 3.79
N LEU A 78 17.08 3.86 4.80
CA LEU A 78 16.10 2.78 4.93
C LEU A 78 15.05 2.92 3.83
N MET A 79 14.59 1.79 3.31
CA MET A 79 13.53 1.78 2.30
C MET A 79 12.20 2.23 2.90
N THR A 80 11.57 3.21 2.26
CA THR A 80 10.17 3.63 2.43
C THR A 80 9.24 2.90 1.45
N SER A 81 9.81 2.35 0.37
CA SER A 81 9.21 1.45 -0.62
C SER A 81 10.33 0.81 -1.45
N ALA A 82 10.10 -0.39 -1.99
CA ALA A 82 11.01 -1.06 -2.92
C ALA A 82 10.84 -0.61 -4.40
N ILE A 83 10.07 0.45 -4.68
CA ILE A 83 9.65 0.85 -6.04
C ILE A 83 10.77 0.88 -7.09
N LEU A 84 11.91 1.49 -6.78
CA LEU A 84 13.02 1.60 -7.73
C LEU A 84 13.67 0.23 -8.01
N TYR A 85 13.76 -0.62 -6.99
CA TYR A 85 14.36 -1.94 -7.09
C TYR A 85 13.45 -2.94 -7.80
N LYS A 86 12.13 -2.88 -7.55
CA LYS A 86 11.18 -3.75 -8.25
C LYS A 86 11.10 -3.45 -9.74
N GLN A 87 11.13 -2.16 -10.13
CA GLN A 87 11.24 -1.78 -11.55
C GLN A 87 12.58 -2.22 -12.17
N ALA A 88 13.71 -1.98 -11.50
CA ALA A 88 15.02 -2.41 -12.01
C ALA A 88 15.10 -3.93 -12.18
N SER A 89 14.41 -4.69 -11.34
CA SER A 89 14.37 -6.15 -11.40
C SER A 89 13.66 -6.68 -12.66
N LEU A 90 12.88 -5.85 -13.35
CA LEU A 90 12.26 -6.21 -14.63
C LEU A 90 13.26 -6.40 -15.77
N LEU A 91 14.52 -5.98 -15.60
CA LEU A 91 15.61 -6.35 -16.51
C LEU A 91 15.96 -7.84 -16.42
N ALA A 92 15.56 -8.53 -15.34
CA ALA A 92 15.85 -9.94 -15.10
C ALA A 92 14.61 -10.84 -15.21
N PHE A 93 13.42 -10.36 -14.81
CA PHE A 93 12.19 -11.14 -14.78
C PHE A 93 10.97 -10.30 -15.15
N ASP A 94 10.08 -10.82 -15.99
CA ASP A 94 8.88 -10.08 -16.42
C ASP A 94 7.82 -9.91 -15.33
N LYS A 95 7.79 -10.80 -14.33
CA LYS A 95 6.81 -10.82 -13.24
C LYS A 95 7.50 -11.07 -11.92
N ILE A 96 7.46 -10.08 -11.03
CA ILE A 96 8.11 -10.17 -9.72
C ILE A 96 7.17 -9.77 -8.61
N PHE A 97 7.41 -10.32 -7.43
CA PHE A 97 6.82 -9.80 -6.20
C PHE A 97 7.81 -9.89 -5.04
N CYS A 98 7.55 -9.17 -3.95
CA CYS A 98 8.27 -9.34 -2.70
C CYS A 98 7.43 -8.91 -1.50
N VAL A 99 7.78 -9.43 -0.32
CA VAL A 99 7.25 -8.92 0.96
C VAL A 99 8.33 -8.02 1.57
N ALA A 100 8.29 -6.73 1.24
CA ALA A 100 9.31 -5.76 1.60
C ALA A 100 9.01 -5.11 2.95
N PRO A 101 9.96 -5.12 3.92
CA PRO A 101 9.86 -4.27 5.09
C PRO A 101 10.17 -2.82 4.70
N ASN A 102 9.33 -1.90 5.15
CA ASN A 102 9.46 -0.48 4.87
C ASN A 102 9.40 0.33 6.17
N VAL A 103 10.14 1.43 6.19
CA VAL A 103 10.20 2.35 7.32
C VAL A 103 9.91 3.77 6.87
N ARG A 104 8.88 4.38 7.45
CA ARG A 104 8.47 5.77 7.20
C ARG A 104 8.35 6.49 8.54
N LEU A 105 9.09 7.59 8.71
CA LEU A 105 8.86 8.45 9.87
C LEU A 105 7.62 9.30 9.61
N GLU A 106 6.47 8.75 9.98
CA GLU A 106 5.19 9.43 9.80
C GLU A 106 5.10 10.71 10.65
N PRO A 107 4.40 11.75 10.16
CA PRO A 107 4.19 12.98 10.92
C PRO A 107 3.51 12.75 12.28
N LEU A 108 3.76 13.61 13.27
CA LEU A 108 3.26 13.39 14.65
C LEU A 108 1.73 13.47 14.74
N GLU A 109 1.09 14.26 13.88
CA GLU A 109 -0.36 14.36 13.74
C GLU A 109 -1.00 13.01 13.36
N THR A 110 -0.23 12.08 12.78
CA THR A 110 -0.70 10.74 12.43
C THR A 110 -0.72 9.79 13.64
N ALA A 111 -0.14 10.17 14.78
CA ALA A 111 -0.02 9.31 15.97
C ALA A 111 -1.38 8.89 16.55
N ASN A 112 -2.41 9.71 16.37
CA ASN A 112 -3.77 9.44 16.85
C ASN A 112 -4.61 8.69 15.81
N THR A 113 -4.04 8.38 14.64
CA THR A 113 -4.77 7.63 13.62
C THR A 113 -4.62 6.13 13.86
N SER A 114 -5.68 5.39 13.58
CA SER A 114 -5.69 3.92 13.72
C SER A 114 -5.04 3.19 12.54
N ARG A 115 -4.31 3.88 11.64
CA ARG A 115 -3.88 3.34 10.34
C ARG A 115 -2.40 3.48 9.98
N HIS A 116 -1.60 4.11 10.84
CA HIS A 116 -0.17 4.36 10.58
C HIS A 116 0.75 3.53 11.47
N LEU A 117 1.80 3.02 10.84
CA LEU A 117 2.98 2.44 11.49
C LEU A 117 4.22 3.10 10.89
N VAL A 118 5.25 3.24 11.71
CA VAL A 118 6.58 3.65 11.27
C VAL A 118 7.29 2.51 10.55
N GLU A 119 7.07 1.27 10.98
CA GLU A 119 7.62 0.05 10.37
C GLU A 119 6.47 -0.87 9.96
N PHE A 120 6.44 -1.25 8.68
CA PHE A 120 5.35 -2.05 8.11
C PHE A 120 5.87 -2.90 6.94
N ARG A 121 5.05 -3.85 6.47
CA ARG A 121 5.40 -4.71 5.34
C ARG A 121 4.48 -4.41 4.16
N GLN A 122 5.08 -4.35 2.97
CA GLN A 122 4.33 -4.27 1.72
C GLN A 122 4.51 -5.55 0.93
N LEU A 123 3.41 -6.13 0.46
CA LEU A 123 3.44 -7.07 -0.64
C LEU A 123 3.50 -6.24 -1.92
N ASP A 124 4.70 -6.10 -2.46
CA ASP A 124 4.99 -5.36 -3.68
C ASP A 124 4.92 -6.29 -4.90
N VAL A 125 4.29 -5.82 -5.97
CA VAL A 125 4.17 -6.52 -7.25
C VAL A 125 4.59 -5.56 -8.36
N GLU A 126 5.28 -6.07 -9.38
CA GLU A 126 5.61 -5.32 -10.60
C GLU A 126 5.62 -6.28 -11.82
N ILE A 127 5.03 -5.82 -12.93
CA ILE A 127 4.77 -6.64 -14.12
C ILE A 127 5.23 -5.87 -15.37
N ALA A 128 6.21 -6.41 -16.08
CA ALA A 128 6.69 -5.88 -17.35
C ALA A 128 5.60 -5.96 -18.43
N GLY A 129 5.48 -4.89 -19.22
CA GLY A 129 4.51 -4.77 -20.31
C GLY A 129 3.05 -4.61 -19.89
N ALA A 130 2.75 -4.63 -18.59
CA ALA A 130 1.39 -4.52 -18.09
C ALA A 130 0.84 -3.09 -18.14
N SER A 131 -0.46 -2.99 -18.36
CA SER A 131 -1.25 -1.79 -18.12
C SER A 131 -1.67 -1.67 -16.66
N ARG A 132 -2.22 -0.52 -16.30
CA ARG A 132 -2.82 -0.28 -14.99
C ARG A 132 -3.92 -1.31 -14.74
N GLU A 133 -4.76 -1.53 -15.74
CA GLU A 133 -5.91 -2.41 -15.65
C GLU A 133 -5.50 -3.87 -15.39
N ASP A 134 -4.39 -4.33 -15.98
CA ASP A 134 -3.82 -5.65 -15.69
C ASP A 134 -3.37 -5.74 -14.23
N ALA A 135 -2.63 -4.74 -13.75
CA ALA A 135 -2.13 -4.72 -12.38
C ALA A 135 -3.25 -4.56 -11.33
N MET A 136 -4.34 -3.85 -11.66
CA MET A 136 -5.56 -3.81 -10.84
C MET A 136 -6.21 -5.19 -10.74
N GLY A 137 -6.25 -5.95 -11.85
CA GLY A 137 -6.75 -7.34 -11.85
C GLY A 137 -5.96 -8.23 -10.89
N VAL A 138 -4.63 -8.20 -10.97
CA VAL A 138 -3.77 -8.97 -10.04
C VAL A 138 -3.97 -8.53 -8.58
N ALA A 139 -4.10 -7.23 -8.32
CA ALA A 139 -4.34 -6.73 -6.96
C ALA A 139 -5.68 -7.23 -6.39
N GLN A 140 -6.74 -7.20 -7.21
CA GLN A 140 -8.04 -7.76 -6.85
C GLN A 140 -7.92 -9.25 -6.53
N ASP A 141 -7.29 -10.02 -7.41
CA ASP A 141 -7.15 -11.47 -7.25
C ASP A 141 -6.42 -11.81 -5.95
N ILE A 142 -5.34 -11.10 -5.61
CA ILE A 142 -4.64 -11.29 -4.32
C ILE A 142 -5.58 -11.09 -3.13
N VAL A 143 -6.38 -10.02 -3.13
CA VAL A 143 -7.30 -9.74 -2.02
C VAL A 143 -8.39 -10.81 -1.94
N VAL A 144 -8.99 -11.19 -3.08
CA VAL A 144 -10.01 -12.25 -3.15
C VAL A 144 -9.44 -13.58 -2.64
N GLN A 145 -8.26 -13.98 -3.09
CA GLN A 145 -7.64 -15.24 -2.67
C GLN A 145 -7.24 -15.23 -1.20
N ALA A 146 -6.69 -14.13 -0.69
CA ALA A 146 -6.36 -14.00 0.72
C ALA A 146 -7.60 -14.07 1.63
N VAL A 147 -8.68 -13.39 1.25
CA VAL A 147 -9.95 -13.42 1.99
C VAL A 147 -10.60 -14.80 1.91
N THR A 148 -10.62 -15.41 0.73
CA THR A 148 -11.15 -16.78 0.51
C THR A 148 -10.43 -17.77 1.41
N ALA A 149 -9.09 -17.78 1.39
CA ALA A 149 -8.28 -18.65 2.23
C ALA A 149 -8.58 -18.50 3.72
N VAL A 150 -8.74 -17.27 4.22
CA VAL A 150 -9.06 -17.03 5.63
C VAL A 150 -10.50 -17.47 5.97
N VAL A 151 -11.47 -17.18 5.10
CA VAL A 151 -12.87 -17.55 5.32
C VAL A 151 -13.05 -19.08 5.30
N GLU A 152 -12.42 -19.77 4.37
CA GLU A 152 -12.58 -21.22 4.19
C GLU A 152 -11.77 -22.04 5.20
N GLU A 153 -10.57 -21.59 5.56
CA GLU A 153 -9.63 -22.40 6.36
C GLU A 153 -9.47 -21.92 7.81
N MET A 154 -9.92 -20.70 8.13
CA MET A 154 -9.68 -20.06 9.43
C MET A 154 -10.96 -19.60 10.13
N SER A 155 -12.09 -20.30 9.91
CA SER A 155 -13.40 -19.97 10.50
C SER A 155 -13.36 -19.86 12.02
N ASP A 156 -12.64 -20.75 12.70
CA ASP A 156 -12.49 -20.73 14.17
C ASP A 156 -11.73 -19.49 14.65
N ASP A 157 -10.73 -19.06 13.89
CA ASP A 157 -9.93 -17.87 14.18
C ASP A 157 -10.74 -16.60 13.93
N LEU A 158 -11.52 -16.53 12.85
CA LEU A 158 -12.48 -15.43 12.62
C LEU A 158 -13.53 -15.34 13.73
N ALA A 159 -14.07 -16.48 14.18
CA ALA A 159 -15.04 -16.52 15.28
C ALA A 159 -14.44 -16.00 16.59
N ARG A 160 -13.17 -16.32 16.89
CA ARG A 160 -12.45 -15.78 18.06
C ARG A 160 -12.22 -14.28 17.98
N LEU A 161 -12.04 -13.74 16.78
CA LEU A 161 -11.90 -12.31 16.53
C LEU A 161 -13.26 -11.58 16.51
N GLY A 162 -14.38 -12.31 16.57
CA GLY A 162 -15.71 -11.74 16.41
C GLY A 162 -15.97 -11.21 15.00
N ARG A 163 -15.21 -11.66 14.00
CA ARG A 163 -15.33 -11.23 12.61
C ARG A 163 -16.28 -12.16 11.87
N ASP A 164 -17.45 -11.63 11.47
CA ASP A 164 -18.44 -12.37 10.70
C ASP A 164 -17.95 -12.62 9.26
N PRO A 165 -17.82 -13.88 8.80
CA PRO A 165 -17.47 -14.18 7.41
C PRO A 165 -18.42 -13.56 6.37
N GLN A 166 -19.68 -13.29 6.73
CA GLN A 166 -20.64 -12.64 5.84
C GLN A 166 -20.26 -11.20 5.49
N ALA A 167 -19.38 -10.56 6.25
CA ALA A 167 -18.81 -9.26 5.89
C ALA A 167 -18.07 -9.28 4.54
N PHE A 168 -17.61 -10.47 4.11
CA PHE A 168 -16.92 -10.66 2.84
C PHE A 168 -17.84 -11.17 1.72
N ALA A 169 -19.14 -11.32 1.97
CA ALA A 169 -20.06 -11.90 0.99
C ALA A 169 -20.07 -11.11 -0.32
N ALA A 170 -20.10 -9.77 -0.30
CA ALA A 170 -20.07 -8.94 -1.51
C ALA A 170 -18.73 -9.02 -2.25
N LEU A 171 -17.61 -9.12 -1.51
CA LEU A 171 -16.27 -9.31 -2.07
C LEU A 171 -16.12 -10.65 -2.77
N LEU A 172 -16.62 -11.73 -2.16
CA LEU A 172 -16.55 -13.10 -2.66
C LEU A 172 -17.68 -13.46 -3.64
N LYS A 173 -18.62 -12.54 -3.87
CA LYS A 173 -19.76 -12.77 -4.74
C LYS A 173 -19.42 -12.44 -6.19
N ASN A 174 -19.28 -13.50 -6.97
CA ASN A 174 -19.02 -13.51 -8.41
C ASN A 174 -17.63 -12.96 -8.76
N ASP A 175 -17.05 -13.44 -9.86
CA ASP A 175 -15.73 -13.00 -10.36
C ASP A 175 -15.78 -11.62 -11.05
N ALA A 176 -16.70 -10.74 -10.63
CA ALA A 176 -16.88 -9.43 -11.22
C ALA A 176 -15.73 -8.49 -10.79
N PRO A 177 -15.19 -7.67 -11.71
CA PRO A 177 -14.21 -6.64 -11.35
C PRO A 177 -14.73 -5.75 -10.20
N PHE A 178 -13.84 -5.36 -9.29
CA PHE A 178 -14.13 -4.37 -8.26
C PHE A 178 -14.54 -3.05 -8.90
N ASP A 179 -15.41 -2.34 -8.19
CA ASP A 179 -15.95 -1.07 -8.65
C ASP A 179 -14.83 -0.04 -8.80
N ARG A 180 -15.05 0.93 -9.70
CA ARG A 180 -14.06 1.94 -10.05
C ARG A 180 -14.70 3.32 -10.02
N THR A 181 -14.03 4.26 -9.37
CA THR A 181 -14.34 5.69 -9.41
C THR A 181 -13.07 6.44 -9.78
N THR A 182 -13.21 7.54 -10.51
CA THR A 182 -12.08 8.45 -10.72
C THR A 182 -11.87 9.32 -9.48
N HIS A 183 -10.67 9.90 -9.35
CA HIS A 183 -10.34 10.87 -8.31
C HIS A 183 -11.29 12.07 -8.38
N GLU A 184 -11.56 12.59 -9.59
CA GLU A 184 -12.52 13.67 -9.80
C GLU A 184 -13.92 13.34 -9.25
N GLU A 185 -14.43 12.15 -9.57
CA GLU A 185 -15.72 11.68 -9.06
C GLU A 185 -15.70 11.47 -7.54
N ALA A 186 -14.59 10.99 -6.98
CA ALA A 186 -14.41 10.82 -5.54
C ALA A 186 -14.42 12.18 -4.81
N VAL A 187 -13.69 13.18 -5.32
CA VAL A 187 -13.70 14.55 -4.79
C VAL A 187 -15.11 15.14 -4.84
N ALA A 188 -15.79 15.00 -5.99
CA ALA A 188 -17.17 15.47 -6.14
C ALA A 188 -18.13 14.75 -5.18
N HIS A 189 -17.90 13.47 -4.88
CA HIS A 189 -18.67 12.73 -3.89
C HIS A 189 -18.41 13.24 -2.47
N LEU A 190 -17.15 13.44 -2.09
CA LEU A 190 -16.79 13.99 -0.79
C LEU A 190 -17.42 15.36 -0.54
N ALA A 191 -17.43 16.22 -1.55
CA ALA A 191 -18.11 17.51 -1.46
C ALA A 191 -19.61 17.37 -1.16
N ARG A 192 -20.30 16.36 -1.74
CA ARG A 192 -21.72 16.07 -1.43
C ARG A 192 -21.92 15.55 -0.01
N LEU A 193 -20.91 14.92 0.58
CA LEU A 193 -20.91 14.48 1.99
C LEU A 193 -20.53 15.61 2.95
N GLY A 194 -20.21 16.80 2.44
CA GLY A 194 -19.78 17.95 3.24
C GLY A 194 -18.31 17.91 3.66
N HIS A 195 -17.50 17.06 3.02
CA HIS A 195 -16.05 17.01 3.23
C HIS A 195 -15.31 17.87 2.20
N ASP A 196 -14.53 18.84 2.66
CA ASP A 196 -13.74 19.72 1.81
C ASP A 196 -12.43 19.05 1.40
N GLN A 197 -12.44 18.43 0.22
CA GLN A 197 -11.28 17.72 -0.34
C GLN A 197 -10.57 18.59 -1.38
N ASN A 198 -9.26 18.76 -1.24
CA ASN A 198 -8.43 19.42 -2.25
C ASN A 198 -8.37 18.58 -3.55
N PRO A 199 -8.82 19.10 -4.71
CA PRO A 199 -8.80 18.40 -5.99
C PRO A 199 -7.40 18.22 -6.60
N ASP A 200 -6.39 18.96 -6.11
CA ASP A 200 -5.01 18.88 -6.61
C ASP A 200 -4.12 17.95 -5.76
N ALA A 201 -4.70 17.30 -4.74
CA ALA A 201 -3.99 16.45 -3.80
C ALA A 201 -4.54 15.02 -3.79
N GLU A 202 -3.84 14.14 -3.06
CA GLU A 202 -4.40 12.83 -2.75
C GLU A 202 -5.67 12.95 -1.89
N ILE A 203 -6.53 11.92 -1.93
CA ILE A 203 -7.67 11.85 -1.02
C ILE A 203 -7.12 11.73 0.41
N ASP A 204 -7.54 12.64 1.29
CA ASP A 204 -7.10 12.59 2.67
C ASP A 204 -7.71 11.39 3.42
N TRP A 205 -7.20 11.09 4.61
CA TRP A 205 -7.64 9.89 5.33
C TRP A 205 -9.12 9.94 5.73
N GLU A 206 -9.70 11.13 5.85
CA GLU A 206 -11.05 11.38 6.36
C GLU A 206 -12.01 11.14 5.21
N GLY A 207 -11.67 11.67 4.03
CA GLY A 207 -12.33 11.38 2.78
C GLY A 207 -12.28 9.89 2.43
N GLU A 208 -11.13 9.24 2.56
CA GLU A 208 -11.03 7.79 2.34
C GLU A 208 -11.97 7.01 3.28
N ALA A 209 -12.04 7.37 4.56
CA ALA A 209 -12.93 6.72 5.52
C ALA A 209 -14.42 6.95 5.17
N LEU A 210 -14.79 8.15 4.73
CA LEU A 210 -16.16 8.49 4.31
C LEU A 210 -16.60 7.72 3.06
N LEU A 211 -15.71 7.56 2.08
CA LEU A 211 -15.98 6.77 0.87
C LEU A 211 -16.02 5.27 1.21
N SER A 212 -15.05 4.81 2.00
CA SER A 212 -14.93 3.43 2.48
C SER A 212 -16.17 2.97 3.24
N ALA A 213 -16.74 3.80 4.11
CA ALA A 213 -17.93 3.47 4.91
C ALA A 213 -19.21 3.28 4.09
N GLN A 214 -19.25 3.74 2.83
CA GLN A 214 -20.41 3.59 1.94
C GLN A 214 -20.31 2.38 1.01
N ALA A 215 -19.14 1.75 0.91
CA ALA A 215 -18.91 0.59 0.08
C ALA A 215 -19.18 -0.72 0.84
N ASP A 216 -19.67 -1.73 0.14
CA ASP A 216 -19.90 -3.08 0.66
C ASP A 216 -18.75 -4.06 0.32
N ARG A 217 -17.89 -3.68 -0.63
CA ARG A 217 -16.69 -4.42 -1.04
C ARG A 217 -15.56 -3.47 -1.42
N PRO A 218 -14.31 -3.95 -1.56
CA PRO A 218 -13.20 -3.11 -2.00
C PRO A 218 -13.46 -2.51 -3.39
N PHE A 219 -12.99 -1.28 -3.59
CA PHE A 219 -13.14 -0.55 -4.86
C PHE A 219 -11.90 0.29 -5.15
N PHE A 220 -11.71 0.63 -6.43
CA PHE A 220 -10.57 1.43 -6.87
C PHE A 220 -10.92 2.90 -7.01
N ILE A 221 -10.03 3.76 -6.52
CA ILE A 221 -9.97 5.18 -6.91
C ILE A 221 -8.83 5.32 -7.92
N THR A 222 -9.09 5.90 -9.09
CA THR A 222 -8.15 5.97 -10.21
C THR A 222 -7.91 7.41 -10.65
N ASP A 223 -6.93 7.65 -11.53
CA ASP A 223 -6.79 8.92 -12.25
C ASP A 223 -6.47 10.13 -11.34
N TYR A 224 -5.53 9.97 -10.40
CA TYR A 224 -5.12 11.08 -9.52
C TYR A 224 -4.42 12.20 -10.30
N PRO A 225 -4.46 13.44 -9.78
CA PRO A 225 -3.81 14.58 -10.42
C PRO A 225 -2.29 14.46 -10.39
N LYS A 226 -1.65 14.94 -11.45
CA LYS A 226 -0.20 15.07 -11.59
C LYS A 226 0.35 15.94 -10.47
N GLY A 227 1.42 15.47 -9.82
CA GLY A 227 2.06 16.15 -8.69
C GLY A 227 1.63 15.60 -7.33
N SER A 228 0.55 14.81 -7.29
CA SER A 228 0.14 14.09 -6.09
C SER A 228 0.99 12.84 -5.82
N ARG A 229 1.67 12.28 -6.84
CA ARG A 229 2.52 11.08 -6.74
C ARG A 229 3.94 11.33 -7.25
N GLY A 230 4.81 10.34 -7.03
CA GLY A 230 6.23 10.36 -7.40
C GLY A 230 6.49 10.48 -8.92
N PHE A 231 7.75 10.75 -9.27
CA PHE A 231 8.18 10.96 -10.66
C PHE A 231 8.01 9.71 -11.55
N TYR A 232 7.88 8.53 -10.96
CA TYR A 232 7.79 7.25 -11.64
C TYR A 232 6.35 6.87 -12.03
N ASP A 233 5.35 7.63 -11.57
CA ASP A 233 3.96 7.47 -12.00
C ASP A 233 3.77 8.01 -13.41
N ARG A 234 3.21 7.16 -14.28
CA ARG A 234 2.99 7.50 -15.68
C ARG A 234 1.84 8.50 -15.83
N GLU A 235 2.10 9.57 -16.56
CA GLU A 235 1.07 10.52 -17.00
C GLU A 235 0.25 9.91 -18.14
N ASP A 236 -1.06 10.13 -18.11
CA ASP A 236 -1.96 9.76 -19.19
C ASP A 236 -1.65 10.60 -20.43
N ALA A 237 -1.37 9.93 -21.55
CA ALA A 237 -0.98 10.59 -22.80
C ALA A 237 -2.13 11.39 -23.41
N ASP A 238 -3.38 10.99 -23.16
CA ASP A 238 -4.58 11.62 -23.72
C ASP A 238 -5.19 12.66 -22.77
N ARG A 239 -4.81 12.61 -21.49
CA ARG A 239 -5.30 13.52 -20.43
C ARG A 239 -4.12 14.12 -19.65
N PRO A 240 -3.43 15.14 -20.20
CA PRO A 240 -2.33 15.80 -19.51
C PRO A 240 -2.76 16.31 -18.13
N GLY A 241 -1.91 16.10 -17.13
CA GLY A 241 -2.22 16.39 -15.73
C GLY A 241 -2.91 15.26 -14.97
N VAL A 242 -3.24 14.13 -15.61
CA VAL A 242 -3.83 12.94 -14.96
C VAL A 242 -2.82 11.81 -14.96
N LEU A 243 -2.71 11.06 -13.86
CA LEU A 243 -1.83 9.91 -13.75
C LEU A 243 -2.58 8.60 -14.02
N ARG A 244 -1.91 7.63 -14.66
CA ARG A 244 -2.40 6.26 -14.82
C ARG A 244 -2.16 5.44 -13.55
N ASN A 245 -2.58 6.00 -12.41
CA ASN A 245 -2.42 5.41 -11.09
C ASN A 245 -3.77 5.00 -10.49
N TYR A 246 -3.72 4.36 -9.33
CA TYR A 246 -4.87 3.83 -8.63
C TYR A 246 -4.55 3.49 -7.17
N ASP A 247 -5.56 3.63 -6.31
CA ASP A 247 -5.56 3.10 -4.96
C ASP A 247 -6.71 2.11 -4.80
N LEU A 248 -6.53 1.06 -3.99
CA LEU A 248 -7.60 0.13 -3.61
C LEU A 248 -8.05 0.42 -2.18
N ILE A 249 -9.33 0.75 -2.03
CA ILE A 249 -9.95 1.13 -0.78
C ILE A 249 -10.74 -0.05 -0.24
N ALA A 250 -10.46 -0.47 0.99
CA ALA A 250 -11.30 -1.43 1.71
C ALA A 250 -12.61 -0.76 2.16
N PRO A 251 -13.73 -1.50 2.30
CA PRO A 251 -14.99 -0.97 2.80
C PRO A 251 -14.94 -0.72 4.33
N GLU A 252 -16.09 -0.45 4.95
CA GLU A 252 -16.29 -0.40 6.42
C GLU A 252 -15.47 0.66 7.17
N GLY A 253 -14.96 1.68 6.47
CA GLY A 253 -14.13 2.73 7.05
C GLY A 253 -12.65 2.36 7.20
N TYR A 254 -12.19 1.23 6.62
CA TYR A 254 -10.78 0.82 6.70
C TYR A 254 -9.85 1.70 5.85
N GLY A 255 -10.34 2.22 4.72
CA GLY A 255 -9.57 3.09 3.81
C GLY A 255 -8.58 2.33 2.91
N GLU A 256 -7.55 3.02 2.43
CA GLU A 256 -6.56 2.50 1.48
C GLU A 256 -5.79 1.26 1.98
N LEU A 257 -5.87 0.16 1.22
CA LEU A 257 -5.06 -1.05 1.38
C LEU A 257 -3.78 -1.03 0.54
N MET A 258 -3.83 -0.35 -0.61
CA MET A 258 -2.84 -0.44 -1.67
C MET A 258 -2.84 0.81 -2.52
N SER A 259 -1.64 1.17 -3.00
CA SER A 259 -1.44 2.15 -4.06
C SER A 259 -0.57 1.58 -5.18
N GLY A 260 -0.87 1.94 -6.41
CA GLY A 260 -0.26 1.40 -7.63
C GLY A 260 -0.33 2.34 -8.82
N SER A 261 0.45 2.02 -9.85
CA SER A 261 0.53 2.83 -11.07
C SER A 261 1.09 2.06 -12.26
N GLU A 262 0.70 2.47 -13.46
CA GLU A 262 1.58 2.32 -14.63
C GLU A 262 2.83 3.18 -14.44
N ARG A 263 3.95 2.67 -14.89
CA ARG A 263 5.25 3.28 -14.66
C ARG A 263 5.72 4.08 -15.84
N GLU A 264 6.26 5.25 -15.55
CA GLU A 264 7.08 5.95 -16.53
C GLU A 264 8.42 5.20 -16.69
N TYR A 265 8.82 5.00 -17.93
CA TYR A 265 10.02 4.28 -18.32
C TYR A 265 10.85 5.08 -19.34
N ASP A 266 10.31 6.17 -19.90
CA ASP A 266 11.06 7.08 -20.75
C ASP A 266 11.99 7.97 -19.91
N TYR A 267 13.28 7.87 -20.20
CA TYR A 267 14.31 8.59 -19.48
C TYR A 267 14.09 10.12 -19.45
N ALA A 268 13.71 10.72 -20.59
CA ALA A 268 13.54 12.16 -20.68
C ALA A 268 12.33 12.64 -19.87
N ARG A 269 11.24 11.86 -19.87
CA ARG A 269 10.06 12.13 -19.05
C ARG A 269 10.36 11.99 -17.56
N ILE A 270 11.05 10.93 -17.14
CA ILE A 270 11.47 10.77 -15.73
C ILE A 270 12.29 11.98 -15.26
N ILE A 271 13.27 12.41 -16.06
CA ILE A 271 14.10 13.60 -15.72
C ILE A 271 13.26 14.87 -15.65
N ALA A 272 12.31 15.06 -16.57
CA ALA A 272 11.40 16.19 -16.52
C ALA A 272 10.56 16.19 -15.23
N ARG A 273 9.97 15.04 -14.88
CA ARG A 273 9.17 14.87 -13.64
C ARG A 273 10.00 15.08 -12.38
N MET A 274 11.22 14.56 -12.31
CA MET A 274 12.14 14.82 -11.20
C MET A 274 12.41 16.32 -11.02
N ARG A 275 12.61 17.06 -12.12
CA ARG A 275 12.83 18.51 -12.06
C ARG A 275 11.58 19.28 -11.64
N GLU A 276 10.40 18.87 -12.09
CA GLU A 276 9.11 19.44 -11.67
C GLU A 276 8.91 19.30 -10.16
N THR A 277 9.25 18.15 -9.58
CA THR A 277 9.06 17.87 -8.15
C THR A 277 10.24 18.28 -7.27
N GLY A 278 11.30 18.84 -7.85
CA GLY A 278 12.51 19.26 -7.12
C GLY A 278 13.43 18.10 -6.69
N GLU A 279 13.20 16.89 -7.20
CA GLU A 279 14.09 15.74 -6.97
C GLU A 279 15.41 15.94 -7.72
N ASN A 280 16.53 15.64 -7.04
CA ASN A 280 17.86 15.74 -7.66
C ASN A 280 18.19 14.45 -8.41
N PRO A 281 18.24 14.44 -9.76
CA PRO A 281 18.48 13.24 -10.54
C PRO A 281 19.82 12.56 -10.21
N ALA A 282 20.83 13.33 -9.78
CA ALA A 282 22.14 12.78 -9.43
C ALA A 282 22.09 11.78 -8.27
N LYS A 283 21.11 11.90 -7.36
CA LYS A 283 20.91 10.93 -6.28
C LYS A 283 20.39 9.58 -6.79
N TYR A 284 19.63 9.60 -7.88
CA TYR A 284 19.01 8.43 -8.50
C TYR A 284 19.87 7.87 -9.65
N ALA A 285 21.15 8.22 -9.74
CA ALA A 285 22.02 7.86 -10.86
C ALA A 285 21.99 6.35 -11.19
N TRP A 286 22.07 5.49 -10.17
CA TRP A 286 22.01 4.05 -10.35
C TRP A 286 20.70 3.59 -11.00
N TYR A 287 19.57 4.14 -10.57
CA TYR A 287 18.25 3.81 -11.11
C TYR A 287 18.08 4.34 -12.53
N LEU A 288 18.54 5.58 -12.76
CA LEU A 288 18.57 6.21 -14.07
C LEU A 288 19.44 5.45 -15.07
N ASP A 289 20.52 4.81 -14.62
CA ASP A 289 21.31 3.91 -15.45
C ASP A 289 20.55 2.63 -15.81
N MET A 290 19.73 2.09 -14.91
CA MET A 290 18.83 0.97 -15.23
C MET A 290 17.76 1.38 -16.25
N VAL A 291 17.18 2.58 -16.11
CA VAL A 291 16.24 3.13 -17.11
C VAL A 291 16.90 3.20 -18.49
N ARG A 292 18.14 3.70 -18.58
CA ARG A 292 18.91 3.75 -19.85
C ARG A 292 19.25 2.37 -20.39
N ALA A 293 19.44 1.38 -19.52
CA ALA A 293 19.63 0.00 -19.91
C ALA A 293 18.36 -0.66 -20.48
N GLY A 294 17.22 0.03 -20.44
CA GLY A 294 15.99 -0.37 -21.09
C GLY A 294 15.04 -1.13 -20.17
N ILE A 295 14.79 -0.61 -18.95
CA ILE A 295 13.66 -1.09 -18.14
C ILE A 295 12.39 -1.03 -19.00
N PRO A 296 11.61 -2.12 -19.11
CA PRO A 296 10.38 -2.12 -19.88
C PRO A 296 9.35 -1.21 -19.21
N GLY A 297 8.40 -0.68 -20.00
CA GLY A 297 7.17 -0.16 -19.42
C GLY A 297 6.51 -1.23 -18.55
N SER A 298 5.93 -0.84 -17.43
CA SER A 298 5.38 -1.78 -16.45
C SER A 298 4.19 -1.19 -15.71
N ALA A 299 3.50 -2.04 -14.96
CA ALA A 299 2.57 -1.61 -13.93
C ALA A 299 2.77 -2.44 -12.67
N GLY A 300 2.44 -1.84 -11.53
CA GLY A 300 2.58 -2.53 -10.25
C GLY A 300 2.05 -1.73 -9.09
N PHE A 301 2.12 -2.33 -7.91
CA PHE A 301 1.50 -1.81 -6.70
C PHE A 301 2.18 -2.35 -5.44
N GLY A 302 1.82 -1.80 -4.28
CA GLY A 302 2.20 -2.34 -2.99
C GLY A 302 1.00 -2.41 -2.05
N ILE A 303 0.65 -3.61 -1.57
CA ILE A 303 -0.40 -3.82 -0.57
C ILE A 303 0.21 -3.76 0.83
N GLY A 304 -0.30 -2.92 1.72
CA GLY A 304 0.11 -2.92 3.12
C GLY A 304 -0.38 -4.17 3.83
N VAL A 305 0.53 -5.06 4.23
CA VAL A 305 0.19 -6.36 4.85
C VAL A 305 -0.57 -6.16 6.15
N GLU A 306 -0.14 -5.22 6.99
CA GLU A 306 -0.80 -4.92 8.25
C GLU A 306 -2.18 -4.27 8.02
N ARG A 307 -2.35 -3.45 6.97
CA ARG A 307 -3.65 -2.86 6.62
C ARG A 307 -4.62 -3.91 6.08
N LEU A 308 -4.17 -4.80 5.21
CA LEU A 308 -4.98 -5.93 4.73
C LEU A 308 -5.36 -6.85 5.90
N THR A 309 -4.41 -7.14 6.79
CA THR A 309 -4.70 -7.90 8.02
C THR A 309 -5.73 -7.20 8.87
N ARG A 310 -5.60 -5.88 9.09
CA ARG A 310 -6.56 -5.07 9.85
C ARG A 310 -7.98 -5.21 9.31
N TYR A 311 -8.14 -5.09 7.99
CA TYR A 311 -9.43 -5.28 7.30
C TYR A 311 -9.97 -6.71 7.47
N VAL A 312 -9.16 -7.73 7.16
CA VAL A 312 -9.61 -9.13 7.16
C VAL A 312 -9.92 -9.62 8.57
N ALA A 313 -9.15 -9.21 9.57
CA ALA A 313 -9.32 -9.60 10.96
C ALA A 313 -10.31 -8.73 11.75
N GLY A 314 -10.87 -7.66 11.15
CA GLY A 314 -11.85 -6.81 11.82
C GLY A 314 -11.26 -5.91 12.92
N LEU A 315 -10.03 -5.42 12.76
CA LEU A 315 -9.29 -4.74 13.83
C LEU A 315 -9.52 -3.23 13.84
N ASP A 316 -9.68 -2.65 15.02
CA ASP A 316 -9.85 -1.20 15.18
C ASP A 316 -8.64 -0.43 14.67
N ALA A 317 -7.42 -0.90 14.96
CA ALA A 317 -6.18 -0.22 14.63
C ALA A 317 -5.08 -1.14 14.07
N VAL A 318 -4.30 -0.60 13.14
CA VAL A 318 -3.23 -1.32 12.42
C VAL A 318 -2.13 -1.85 13.35
N TRP A 319 -1.91 -1.23 14.51
CA TRP A 319 -0.90 -1.69 15.47
C TRP A 319 -1.24 -3.08 16.04
N GLN A 320 -2.52 -3.47 16.06
CA GLN A 320 -2.98 -4.79 16.49
C GLN A 320 -2.58 -5.88 15.48
N ALA A 321 -2.30 -5.50 14.23
CA ALA A 321 -1.88 -6.41 13.17
C ALA A 321 -0.38 -6.77 13.19
N THR A 322 0.38 -6.37 14.23
CA THR A 322 1.80 -6.70 14.34
C THR A 322 2.20 -7.05 15.78
N PRO A 323 3.09 -8.04 15.98
CA PRO A 323 3.59 -8.39 17.30
C PRO A 323 4.48 -7.30 17.92
N PHE A 324 5.13 -6.47 17.10
CA PHE A 324 6.07 -5.44 17.55
C PHE A 324 5.75 -4.08 16.91
N PRO A 325 4.63 -3.44 17.30
CA PRO A 325 4.18 -2.21 16.66
C PRO A 325 5.16 -1.06 16.89
N LYS A 326 5.57 -0.41 15.79
CA LYS A 326 6.24 0.90 15.81
C LYS A 326 5.22 1.92 15.32
N THR A 327 4.60 2.65 16.24
CA THR A 327 3.60 3.68 15.89
C THR A 327 4.25 5.07 15.86
N PRO A 328 3.67 6.05 15.14
CA PRO A 328 4.17 7.41 15.13
C PRO A 328 4.23 8.01 16.54
N GLY A 329 5.29 8.79 16.81
CA GLY A 329 5.45 9.53 18.07
C GLY A 329 5.79 8.70 19.32
N VAL A 330 5.98 7.38 19.21
CA VAL A 330 6.08 6.49 20.38
C VAL A 330 7.41 5.77 20.39
N VAL A 331 8.17 6.00 21.46
CA VAL A 331 9.45 5.33 21.68
C VAL A 331 9.17 3.95 22.27
N SER A 332 9.35 2.90 21.46
CA SER A 332 9.32 1.52 21.93
C SER A 332 10.60 1.22 22.72
N ALA A 333 10.47 0.79 23.97
CA ALA A 333 11.57 0.26 24.78
C ALA A 333 11.93 -1.18 24.38
#